data_AF-A0A7W6JAV0-F1
#
_entry.id   AF-A0A7W6JAV0-F1
#
_cell.length_a   1.000
_cell.length_b   1.000
_cell.length_c   1.000
_cell.angle_alpha   90.00
_cell.angle_beta   90.00
_cell.angle_gamma   90.00
#
_symmetry.space_group_name_H-M   'P 1'
#
loop_
_entity.id
_entity.type
_entity.pdbx_description
1 polymer ?
#
loop_
_entity_poly.entity_id
_entity_poly.type
_entity_poly.pdbx_seq_one_letter_code
_entity_poly.pdbx_strand_id
1 'polypeptide(L)' 'MEREASRIRLQELKQNKARESKHFVNCPLDYDTKKRLERAASENDLKMTVIVKAAIDQFLKDSGY' A
#
# COMPACT_ATOMS: atom_id res chain seq x y z
N MET A 1 -9.85 -31.68 19.01
CA MET A 1 -8.68 -30.79 18.89
C MET A 1 -8.17 -30.60 17.45
N GLU A 2 -8.33 -31.55 16.51
CA GLU A 2 -7.70 -31.45 15.17
C GLU A 2 -8.43 -30.56 14.14
N ARG A 3 -9.75 -30.37 14.27
CA ARG A 3 -10.55 -29.50 13.38
C ARG A 3 -10.27 -28.01 13.57
N GLU A 4 -9.85 -27.61 14.76
CA GLU A 4 -9.60 -26.20 15.11
C GLU A 4 -8.26 -25.71 14.56
N ALA A 5 -7.21 -26.54 14.67
CA ALA A 5 -5.90 -26.30 14.05
C ALA A 5 -5.98 -26.19 12.52
N SER A 6 -6.88 -26.97 11.90
CA SER A 6 -7.12 -26.94 10.45
C SER A 6 -7.79 -25.64 10.00
N ARG A 7 -8.66 -25.05 10.83
CA ARG A 7 -9.31 -23.76 10.55
C ARG A 7 -8.35 -22.59 10.68
N ILE A 8 -7.47 -22.60 11.69
CA ILE A 8 -6.45 -21.57 11.89
C ILE A 8 -5.48 -21.53 10.70
N ARG A 9 -4.98 -22.70 10.26
CA ARG A 9 -4.12 -22.79 9.06
C ARG A 9 -4.78 -22.26 7.79
N LEU A 10 -6.08 -22.53 7.61
CA LEU A 10 -6.81 -22.01 6.44
C LEU A 10 -6.99 -20.49 6.50
N GLN A 11 -7.17 -19.93 7.70
CA GLN A 11 -7.27 -18.50 7.93
C GLN A 11 -5.92 -17.80 7.72
N GLU A 12 -4.82 -18.42 8.15
CA GLU A 12 -3.46 -17.95 7.89
C GLU A 12 -3.12 -17.99 6.40
N LEU A 13 -3.44 -19.07 5.69
CA LEU A 13 -3.25 -19.17 4.23
C LEU A 13 -4.05 -18.12 3.46
N LYS A 14 -5.30 -17.82 3.88
CA LYS A 14 -6.11 -16.76 3.27
C LYS A 14 -5.55 -15.36 3.56
N GLN A 15 -5.03 -15.12 4.77
CA GLN A 15 -4.34 -13.87 5.08
C GLN A 15 -3.02 -13.74 4.31
N ASN A 16 -2.31 -14.85 4.08
CA ASN A 16 -1.05 -14.84 3.33
C ASN A 16 -1.30 -14.54 1.84
N LYS A 17 -2.36 -15.09 1.24
CA LYS A 17 -2.76 -14.79 -0.14
C LYS A 17 -3.24 -13.34 -0.31
N ALA A 18 -3.88 -12.77 0.71
CA ALA A 18 -4.22 -11.34 0.75
C ALA A 18 -2.99 -10.43 0.98
N ARG A 19 -1.90 -10.99 1.51
CA ARG A 19 -0.61 -10.31 1.74
C ARG A 19 0.29 -10.40 0.51
N GLU A 20 0.22 -11.47 -0.28
CA GLU A 20 0.90 -11.62 -1.58
C GLU A 20 0.53 -10.52 -2.60
N SER A 21 -0.63 -9.88 -2.46
CA SER A 21 -1.02 -8.76 -3.34
C SER A 21 -0.59 -7.38 -2.83
N LYS A 22 -0.11 -7.26 -1.58
CA LYS A 22 0.37 -5.98 -1.03
C LYS A 22 1.88 -5.89 -1.19
N HIS A 23 2.30 -5.41 -2.35
CA HIS A 23 3.69 -5.06 -2.61
C HIS A 23 4.00 -3.74 -1.91
N PHE A 24 4.90 -3.78 -0.94
CA PHE A 24 5.39 -2.58 -0.25
C PHE A 24 6.69 -2.16 -0.91
N VAL A 25 6.75 -0.90 -1.34
CA VAL A 25 7.97 -0.27 -1.86
C VAL A 25 8.48 0.68 -0.79
N ASN A 26 9.72 0.49 -0.35
CA ASN A 26 10.41 1.49 0.48
C ASN A 26 11.03 2.52 -0.46
N CYS A 27 10.59 3.78 -0.33
CA CYS A 27 11.09 4.89 -1.14
C CYS A 27 11.67 5.96 -0.20
N PRO A 28 12.99 6.20 -0.20
CA PRO A 28 13.56 7.34 0.49
C PRO A 28 13.08 8.62 -0.21
N LEU A 29 12.46 9.52 0.55
CA LEU A 29 12.00 10.81 0.07
C LEU A 29 12.83 11.92 0.70
N ASP A 30 13.23 12.89 -0.11
CA ASP A 30 13.81 14.14 0.39
C ASP A 30 12.84 14.86 1.31
N TYR A 31 13.38 15.65 2.25
CA TYR A 31 12.61 16.40 3.23
C TYR A 31 11.54 17.29 2.58
N ASP A 32 11.90 17.99 1.50
CA ASP A 32 10.98 18.86 0.76
C ASP A 32 9.81 18.08 0.14
N THR A 33 10.11 16.95 -0.51
CA THR A 33 9.11 16.07 -1.13
C THR A 33 8.17 15.48 -0.09
N LYS A 34 8.71 15.05 1.06
CA LYS A 34 7.90 14.58 2.19
C LYS A 34 6.97 15.67 2.70
N LYS A 35 7.48 16.89 2.90
CA LYS A 35 6.69 18.03 3.40
C LYS A 35 5.56 18.41 2.45
N ARG A 36 5.81 18.42 1.13
CA ARG A 36 4.76 18.62 0.12
C ARG A 36 3.71 17.52 0.15
N LEU A 37 4.13 16.27 0.31
CA LEU A 37 3.22 15.13 0.42
C LEU A 37 2.37 15.17 1.70
N GLU A 38 2.96 15.55 2.83
CA GLU A 38 2.25 15.75 4.11
C GLU A 38 1.23 16.87 3.98
N ARG A 39 1.62 18.00 3.38
CA ARG A 39 0.70 19.12 3.13
C ARG A 39 -0.47 18.71 2.24
N ALA A 40 -0.20 18.02 1.12
CA ALA A 40 -1.25 17.53 0.23
C ALA A 40 -2.18 16.52 0.93
N ALA A 41 -1.64 15.66 1.79
CA ALA A 41 -2.42 14.73 2.61
C ALA A 41 -3.35 15.48 3.57
N SER A 42 -2.85 16.51 4.26
CA SER A 42 -3.65 17.34 5.17
C SER A 42 -4.71 18.18 4.44
N GLU A 43 -4.37 18.82 3.32
CA GLU A 43 -5.29 19.70 2.58
C GLU A 43 -6.44 18.91 1.92
N ASN A 44 -6.20 17.66 1.52
CA ASN A 44 -7.21 16.83 0.85
C ASN A 44 -7.92 15.84 1.80
N ASP A 45 -7.54 15.81 3.08
CA ASP A 45 -7.98 14.79 4.06
C ASP A 45 -7.76 13.35 3.55
N LEU A 46 -6.63 13.14 2.85
CA LEU A 46 -6.27 11.85 2.25
C LEU A 46 -5.01 11.29 2.90
N LYS A 47 -4.92 9.96 2.96
CA LYS A 47 -3.68 9.31 3.39
C LYS A 47 -2.58 9.54 2.35
N MET A 48 -1.36 9.82 2.81
CA MET A 48 -0.17 9.94 1.94
C MET A 48 -0.02 8.74 1.00
N THR A 49 -0.36 7.54 1.47
CA THR A 49 -0.33 6.30 0.66
C THR A 49 -1.28 6.33 -0.54
N VAL A 50 -2.44 6.99 -0.43
CA VAL A 50 -3.40 7.14 -1.52
C VAL A 50 -2.85 8.11 -2.57
N ILE A 51 -2.25 9.22 -2.12
CA ILE A 51 -1.62 10.20 -3.01
C ILE A 51 -0.45 9.59 -3.77
N VAL A 52 0.44 8.88 -3.09
CA VAL A 52 1.59 8.20 -3.73
C VAL A 52 1.11 7.14 -4.71
N LYS A 53 0.10 6.34 -4.35
CA LYS A 53 -0.47 5.35 -5.26
C LYS A 53 -1.05 6.01 -6.51
N ALA A 54 -1.82 7.08 -6.36
CA ALA A 54 -2.41 7.80 -7.48
C ALA A 54 -1.33 8.44 -8.38
N ALA A 55 -0.29 9.01 -7.78
CA ALA A 55 0.84 9.58 -8.52
C ALA A 55 1.60 8.53 -9.34
N ILE A 56 1.89 7.35 -8.74
CA ILE A 56 2.54 6.24 -9.44
C ILE A 56 1.64 5.69 -10.55
N ASP A 57 0.36 5.47 -10.25
CA ASP A 57 -0.62 4.95 -11.22
C ASP A 57 -0.76 5.90 -12.42
N GLN A 58 -0.85 7.21 -12.17
CA GLN A 58 -0.87 8.22 -13.21
C GLN A 58 0.41 8.21 -14.05
N PHE A 59 1.58 8.12 -13.42
CA PHE A 59 2.87 8.06 -14.11
C PHE A 59 3.01 6.81 -14.99
N LEU A 60 2.61 5.64 -14.50
CA LEU A 60 2.64 4.39 -15.25
C LEU A 60 1.70 4.44 -16.46
N LYS A 61 0.46 4.92 -16.26
CA LYS A 61 -0.52 5.08 -17.34
C LYS A 61 -0.04 6.05 -18.42
N ASP A 62 0.51 7.20 -18.03
CA ASP A 62 1.01 8.21 -18.96
C ASP A 62 2.23 7.68 -19.75
N SER A 63 3.05 6.86 -19.11
CA SER A 63 4.21 6.22 -19.73
C SER A 63 3.88 4.94 -20.53
N GLY A 64 2.63 4.47 -20.51
CA GLY A 64 2.18 3.29 -21.25
C GLY A 64 2.60 1.93 -20.66
N TYR A 65 2.90 1.88 -19.36
CA TYR A 65 3.21 0.64 -18.63
C TYR A 65 1.97 -0.06 -18.05
#